data_AF-A0A4Y8TAR1-F1
#
_entry.id   AF-A0A4Y8TAR1-F1
#
_cell.length_a   1.000
_cell.length_b   1.000
_cell.length_c   1.000
_cell.angle_alpha   90.00
_cell.angle_beta   90.00
_cell.angle_gamma   90.00
#
_symmetry.space_group_name_H-M   'P 1'
#
loop_
_entity.id
_entity.type
_entity.pdbx_description
1 polymer ?
#
loop_
_entity_poly.entity_id
_entity_poly.type
_entity_poly.pdbx_seq_one_letter_code
_entity_poly.pdbx_strand_id
1 'polypeptide(L)'
;MKTIEIHTQGGLKHQVQTEVYDAQVLNDQLNSNDLITVLIGDFIIQRIDVKRILPLSISNVEGTKKVEVHTNGGKVIEITTNDYDPIFLNEQLNNSNTVTVVIGDYIFSRIDVKQIVPMKEEPIVVEPTEQL
;
A
#
# COMPACT_ATOMS: atom_id res chain seq x y z
N MET A 1 1.50 2.58 -18.78
CA MET A 1 0.15 2.35 -18.24
C MET A 1 0.27 1.38 -17.06
N LYS A 2 -0.20 1.77 -15.87
CA LYS A 2 -0.25 0.92 -14.69
C LYS A 2 -1.70 0.49 -14.44
N THR A 3 -1.89 -0.75 -14.01
CA THR A 3 -3.21 -1.23 -13.57
C THR A 3 -3.22 -1.30 -12.05
N ILE A 4 -4.24 -0.72 -11.43
CA ILE A 4 -4.47 -0.77 -9.98
C ILE A 4 -5.84 -1.39 -9.68
N GLU A 5 -5.95 -2.06 -8.54
CA GLU A 5 -7.20 -2.60 -8.02
C GLU A 5 -7.60 -1.84 -6.75
N ILE A 6 -8.77 -1.21 -6.81
CA ILE A 6 -9.37 -0.44 -5.72
C ILE A 6 -10.40 -1.32 -5.03
N HIS A 7 -10.26 -1.49 -3.72
CA HIS A 7 -11.20 -2.21 -2.87
C HIS A 7 -11.97 -1.19 -2.04
N THR A 8 -13.29 -1.34 -1.96
CA THR A 8 -14.14 -0.46 -1.15
C THR A 8 -14.43 -1.05 0.23
N GLN A 9 -14.88 -0.21 1.17
CA GLN A 9 -15.29 -0.68 2.50
C GLN A 9 -16.49 -1.63 2.40
N GLY A 10 -17.40 -1.37 1.45
CA GLY A 10 -18.54 -2.23 1.11
C GLY A 10 -18.18 -3.54 0.38
N GLY A 11 -16.90 -3.80 0.11
CA GLY A 11 -16.44 -5.05 -0.50
C GLY A 11 -16.46 -5.09 -2.03
N LEU A 12 -16.77 -3.97 -2.69
CA LEU A 12 -16.63 -3.86 -4.14
C LEU A 12 -15.15 -3.81 -4.53
N LYS A 13 -14.87 -4.27 -5.75
CA LYS A 13 -13.54 -4.20 -6.36
C LYS A 13 -13.66 -3.58 -7.73
N HIS A 14 -12.77 -2.65 -8.03
CA HIS A 14 -12.68 -1.96 -9.31
C HIS A 14 -11.25 -1.96 -9.79
N GLN A 15 -11.03 -2.32 -11.05
CA GLN A 15 -9.72 -2.18 -11.69
C GLN A 15 -9.72 -0.92 -12.54
N VAL A 16 -8.68 -0.12 -12.37
CA VAL A 16 -8.47 1.12 -13.11
C VAL A 16 -7.13 1.03 -13.83
N GLN A 17 -7.12 1.41 -15.10
CA GLN A 17 -5.88 1.62 -15.85
C GLN A 17 -5.59 3.11 -15.87
N THR A 18 -4.36 3.49 -15.51
CA THR A 18 -3.93 4.90 -15.52
C THR A 18 -2.54 5.02 -16.12
N GLU A 19 -2.28 6.13 -16.80
CA GLU A 19 -0.96 6.44 -17.33
C GLU A 19 0.01 6.85 -16.22
N VAL A 20 -0.51 7.55 -15.21
CA VAL A 20 0.25 8.10 -14.09
C VAL A 20 -0.37 7.57 -12.80
N TYR A 21 0.36 6.73 -12.09
CA TYR A 21 0.02 6.32 -10.73
C TYR A 21 1.20 6.60 -9.82
N ASP A 22 0.93 7.48 -8.85
CA ASP A 22 1.79 7.84 -7.74
C ASP A 22 0.95 7.64 -6.47
N ALA A 23 1.38 6.70 -5.62
CA ALA A 23 0.63 6.35 -4.41
C ALA A 23 0.60 7.51 -3.40
N GLN A 24 1.66 8.31 -3.32
CA GLN A 24 1.73 9.43 -2.38
C GLN A 24 0.79 10.55 -2.81
N VAL A 25 0.82 10.95 -4.08
CA VAL A 25 -0.06 12.00 -4.61
C VAL A 25 -1.53 11.62 -4.44
N LEU A 26 -1.89 10.37 -4.73
CA LEU A 26 -3.26 9.90 -4.53
C LEU A 26 -3.63 9.85 -3.05
N ASN A 27 -2.73 9.41 -2.19
CA ASN A 27 -2.96 9.38 -0.74
C ASN A 27 -3.16 10.78 -0.15
N ASP A 28 -2.47 11.79 -0.65
CA ASP A 28 -2.66 13.18 -0.22
C ASP A 28 -4.07 13.67 -0.58
N GLN A 29 -4.59 13.30 -1.76
CA GLN A 29 -5.98 13.58 -2.13
C GLN A 29 -6.98 12.85 -1.23
N LEU A 30 -6.75 11.57 -0.93
CA LEU A 30 -7.62 10.78 -0.05
C LEU A 30 -7.64 11.28 1.39
N ASN A 31 -6.54 11.89 1.85
CA ASN A 31 -6.42 12.49 3.17
C ASN A 31 -6.84 13.96 3.22
N SER A 32 -7.13 14.60 2.07
CA SER A 32 -7.62 15.97 2.06
C SER A 32 -9.02 16.07 2.69
N ASN A 33 -9.15 16.92 3.70
CA ASN A 33 -10.44 17.20 4.34
C ASN A 33 -11.34 18.10 3.50
N ASP A 34 -10.79 18.75 2.47
CA ASP A 34 -11.54 19.59 1.54
C ASP A 34 -12.25 18.76 0.46
N LEU A 35 -11.90 17.48 0.33
CA LEU A 35 -12.48 16.56 -0.64
C LEU A 35 -13.50 15.61 0.01
N ILE A 36 -14.57 15.34 -0.73
CA ILE A 36 -15.52 14.25 -0.41
C ILE A 36 -15.21 13.04 -1.28
N THR A 37 -14.93 13.28 -2.57
CA THR A 37 -14.63 12.26 -3.58
C THR A 37 -13.28 12.51 -4.24
N VAL A 38 -12.68 11.45 -4.75
CA VAL A 38 -11.45 11.49 -5.55
C VAL A 38 -11.72 10.80 -6.89
N LEU A 39 -11.18 11.37 -7.97
CA LEU A 39 -11.17 10.78 -9.31
C LEU A 39 -9.88 9.99 -9.50
N ILE A 40 -9.99 8.71 -9.84
CA ILE A 40 -8.87 7.81 -10.09
C ILE A 40 -9.06 7.22 -11.49
N GLY A 41 -8.30 7.71 -12.47
CA GLY A 41 -8.57 7.40 -13.88
C GLY A 41 -9.94 7.92 -14.31
N ASP A 42 -10.87 7.01 -14.60
CA ASP A 42 -12.28 7.27 -14.92
C ASP A 42 -13.24 6.93 -13.76
N PHE A 43 -12.71 6.47 -12.61
CA PHE A 43 -13.49 6.03 -11.47
C PHE A 43 -13.58 7.10 -10.38
N ILE A 44 -14.80 7.49 -10.00
CA ILE A 44 -15.05 8.44 -8.91
C ILE A 44 -15.48 7.67 -7.66
N ILE A 45 -14.80 7.91 -6.54
CA ILE A 45 -15.08 7.23 -5.27
C ILE A 45 -15.05 8.22 -4.10
N GLN A 46 -15.87 7.99 -3.06
CA GLN A 46 -15.75 8.72 -1.80
C GLN A 46 -14.44 8.37 -1.12
N ARG A 47 -13.69 9.38 -0.64
CA ARG A 47 -12.36 9.13 -0.05
C ARG A 47 -12.40 8.15 1.13
N ILE A 48 -13.46 8.21 1.93
CA ILE A 48 -13.67 7.36 3.11
C ILE A 48 -14.08 5.92 2.76
N ASP A 49 -14.59 5.69 1.55
CA ASP A 49 -14.99 4.35 1.10
C ASP A 49 -13.82 3.57 0.49
N VAL A 50 -12.67 4.22 0.28
CA VAL A 50 -11.44 3.50 -0.09
C VAL A 50 -11.01 2.62 1.07
N LYS A 51 -10.97 1.31 0.84
CA LYS A 51 -10.42 0.33 1.77
C LYS A 51 -8.95 0.07 1.48
N ARG A 52 -8.61 -0.22 0.22
CA ARG A 52 -7.23 -0.45 -0.24
C ARG A 52 -7.10 -0.12 -1.72
N ILE A 53 -5.90 0.26 -2.14
CA ILE A 53 -5.52 0.37 -3.55
C ILE A 53 -4.24 -0.43 -3.74
N LEU A 54 -4.30 -1.40 -4.66
CA LEU A 54 -3.24 -2.36 -4.91
C LEU A 54 -2.72 -2.20 -6.34
N PRO A 55 -1.43 -1.96 -6.58
CA PRO A 55 -0.85 -2.04 -7.90
C PRO A 55 -0.86 -3.50 -8.37
N LEU A 56 -1.52 -3.79 -9.51
CA LEU A 56 -1.55 -5.12 -10.13
C LEU A 56 -0.36 -5.35 -11.04
N SER A 57 0.17 -4.28 -11.62
CA SER A 57 1.47 -4.30 -12.30
C SER A 57 2.53 -4.02 -11.24
N ILE A 58 3.13 -5.09 -10.71
CA ILE A 58 4.29 -5.00 -9.83
C ILE A 58 5.36 -4.27 -10.64
N SER A 59 5.57 -2.98 -10.35
CA SER A 59 6.78 -2.32 -10.79
C SER A 59 7.90 -3.09 -10.10
N ASN A 60 8.99 -3.43 -10.79
CA ASN A 60 10.18 -3.99 -10.15
C ASN A 60 10.74 -2.92 -9.19
N VAL A 61 10.10 -2.75 -8.03
CA VAL A 61 10.52 -1.80 -7.02
C VAL A 61 11.81 -2.37 -6.48
N GLU A 62 12.93 -1.73 -6.82
CA GLU A 62 14.19 -1.93 -6.13
C GLU A 62 13.95 -1.61 -4.66
N GLY A 63 13.77 -2.65 -3.85
CA GLY A 63 13.56 -2.52 -2.42
C GLY A 63 14.21 -3.70 -1.72
N THR A 64 14.96 -3.43 -0.67
CA THR A 64 15.58 -4.49 0.13
C THR A 64 14.63 -4.97 1.23
N LYS A 65 13.86 -4.05 1.84
CA LYS A 65 12.95 -4.42 2.92
C LYS A 65 11.67 -5.04 2.38
N LYS A 66 11.28 -6.15 2.99
CA LYS A 66 9.99 -6.80 2.81
C LYS A 66 9.13 -6.63 4.06
N VAL A 67 7.87 -6.29 3.87
CA VAL A 67 6.89 -6.17 4.96
C VAL A 67 5.61 -6.91 4.60
N GLU A 68 5.00 -7.54 5.59
CA GLU A 68 3.65 -8.08 5.49
C GLU A 68 2.65 -7.12 6.12
N VAL A 69 1.64 -6.72 5.36
CA VAL A 69 0.47 -5.99 5.86
C VAL A 69 -0.66 -6.97 6.09
N HIS A 70 -1.03 -7.17 7.34
CA HIS A 70 -2.16 -7.98 7.76
C HIS A 70 -3.37 -7.07 7.91
N THR A 71 -4.49 -7.47 7.33
CA THR A 71 -5.71 -6.66 7.32
C THR A 71 -6.77 -7.20 8.27
N ASN A 72 -7.69 -6.35 8.73
CA ASN A 72 -8.80 -6.75 9.59
C ASN A 72 -9.74 -7.77 8.90
N GLY A 73 -9.76 -7.78 7.56
CA GLY A 73 -10.44 -8.81 6.76
C GLY A 73 -9.68 -10.14 6.63
N GLY A 74 -8.54 -10.33 7.31
CA GLY A 74 -7.76 -11.58 7.30
C GLY A 74 -6.87 -11.77 6.07
N LYS A 75 -6.78 -10.79 5.16
CA LYS A 75 -5.85 -10.82 4.03
C LYS A 75 -4.44 -10.41 4.49
N VAL A 76 -3.43 -11.13 4.03
CA VAL A 76 -2.00 -10.78 4.16
C VAL A 76 -1.49 -10.31 2.80
N ILE A 77 -0.73 -9.21 2.78
CA ILE A 77 -0.17 -8.61 1.57
C ILE A 77 1.31 -8.37 1.80
N GLU A 78 2.16 -9.01 1.01
CA GLU A 78 3.60 -8.78 1.00
C GLU A 78 3.95 -7.58 0.13
N ILE A 79 4.80 -6.70 0.65
CA ILE A 79 5.24 -5.47 -0.02
C ILE A 79 6.75 -5.39 0.08
N THR A 80 7.40 -5.13 -1.05
CA THR A 80 8.82 -4.78 -1.11
C THR A 80 8.95 -3.27 -1.28
N THR A 81 9.64 -2.59 -0.36
CA THR A 81 9.77 -1.12 -0.34
C THR A 81 10.99 -0.69 0.48
N ASN A 82 11.62 0.43 0.13
CA ASN A 82 12.64 1.03 0.98
C ASN A 82 12.07 2.00 2.03
N ASP A 83 10.84 2.46 1.80
CA ASP A 83 10.21 3.58 2.49
C ASP A 83 9.49 3.18 3.79
N TYR A 84 9.69 1.92 4.23
CA TYR A 84 9.14 1.48 5.50
C TYR A 84 9.87 2.14 6.68
N ASP A 85 9.18 3.13 7.28
CA ASP A 85 9.45 3.74 8.57
C ASP A 85 8.32 3.39 9.56
N PRO A 86 8.56 2.50 10.54
CA PRO A 86 7.53 2.07 11.47
C PRO A 86 7.06 3.17 12.43
N ILE A 87 7.91 4.16 12.75
CA ILE A 87 7.56 5.25 13.68
C ILE A 87 6.58 6.19 12.97
N PHE A 88 6.98 6.67 11.79
CA PHE A 88 6.12 7.54 10.98
C PHE A 88 4.78 6.87 10.64
N LEU A 89 4.82 5.61 10.20
CA LEU A 89 3.60 4.90 9.83
C LEU A 89 2.68 4.67 11.04
N ASN A 90 3.24 4.38 12.21
CA ASN A 90 2.45 4.25 13.44
C ASN A 90 1.77 5.58 13.81
N GLU A 91 2.45 6.72 13.67
CA GLU A 91 1.83 8.04 13.88
C GLU A 91 0.66 8.28 12.91
N GLN A 92 0.85 7.99 11.63
CA GLN A 92 -0.21 8.13 10.62
C GLN A 92 -1.42 7.22 10.89
N LEU A 93 -1.19 5.97 11.29
CA LEU A 93 -2.26 5.02 11.61
C LEU A 93 -3.08 5.44 12.84
N ASN A 94 -2.46 6.12 13.81
CA ASN A 94 -3.13 6.61 15.02
C ASN A 94 -3.76 8.00 14.85
N ASN A 95 -3.45 8.73 13.78
CA ASN A 95 -4.01 10.06 13.55
C ASN A 95 -5.48 9.99 13.12
N SER A 96 -6.37 10.62 13.89
CA SER A 96 -7.82 10.65 13.62
C SER A 96 -8.21 11.29 12.29
N ASN A 97 -7.36 12.16 11.75
CA ASN A 97 -7.60 12.88 10.50
C ASN A 97 -7.12 12.11 9.27
N THR A 98 -6.30 11.08 9.46
CA THR A 98 -5.82 10.22 8.37
C THR A 98 -6.92 9.25 7.98
N VAL A 99 -7.22 9.13 6.69
CA VAL A 99 -8.11 8.11 6.11
C VAL A 99 -7.27 6.93 5.62
N THR A 100 -6.19 7.21 4.89
CA THR A 100 -5.33 6.20 4.28
C THR A 100 -3.85 6.45 4.56
N VAL A 101 -3.05 5.39 4.48
CA VAL A 101 -1.59 5.42 4.56
C VAL A 101 -0.97 4.73 3.35
N VAL A 102 0.26 5.11 3.03
CA VAL A 102 1.05 4.54 1.91
C VAL A 102 2.11 3.59 2.46
N ILE A 103 2.31 2.46 1.79
CA ILE A 103 3.43 1.53 2.02
C ILE A 103 3.94 1.08 0.64
N GLY A 104 5.09 1.59 0.21
CA GLY A 104 5.53 1.46 -1.19
C GLY A 104 4.50 2.05 -2.16
N ASP A 105 4.11 1.28 -3.18
CA ASP A 105 3.07 1.68 -4.14
C ASP A 105 1.64 1.29 -3.68
N TYR A 106 1.44 0.88 -2.43
CA TYR A 106 0.14 0.41 -1.92
C TYR A 106 -0.48 1.46 -1.01
N ILE A 107 -1.81 1.61 -1.08
CA ILE A 107 -2.57 2.49 -0.19
C ILE A 107 -3.53 1.64 0.65
N PHE A 108 -3.56 1.90 1.95
CA PHE A 108 -4.41 1.21 2.91
C PHE A 108 -5.25 2.20 3.71
N SER A 109 -6.54 1.93 3.83
CA SER A 109 -7.36 2.55 4.87
C SER A 109 -6.75 2.24 6.24
N ARG A 110 -6.55 3.27 7.07
CA ARG A 110 -5.95 3.09 8.40
C ARG A 110 -6.72 2.09 9.27
N ILE A 111 -8.04 2.02 9.09
CA ILE A 111 -8.91 1.11 9.86
C ILE A 111 -8.92 -0.32 9.31
N ASP A 112 -8.37 -0.57 8.11
CA ASP A 112 -8.24 -1.94 7.59
C ASP A 112 -6.88 -2.55 7.97
N VAL A 113 -5.89 -1.74 8.31
CA VAL A 113 -4.58 -2.22 8.79
C VAL A 113 -4.76 -2.81 10.19
N LYS A 114 -4.43 -4.10 10.33
CA LYS A 114 -4.44 -4.81 11.62
C LYS A 114 -3.05 -4.89 12.22
N GLN A 115 -2.06 -5.21 11.40
CA GLN A 115 -0.68 -5.41 11.81
C GLN A 115 0.24 -5.24 10.61
N ILE A 116 1.45 -4.73 10.84
CA ILE A 116 2.51 -4.68 9.83
C ILE A 116 3.74 -5.37 10.41
N VAL A 117 4.27 -6.35 9.68
CA VAL A 117 5.40 -7.17 10.14
C VAL A 117 6.57 -7.00 9.17
N PRO A 118 7.72 -6.45 9.59
CA PRO A 118 8.92 -6.53 8.78
C PRO A 118 9.38 -7.98 8.68
N MET A 119 9.57 -8.48 7.46
CA MET A 119 10.12 -9.80 7.23
C MET A 119 11.63 -9.74 7.46
N LYS A 120 12.17 -10.68 8.23
CA LYS A 120 13.62 -10.83 8.35
C LYS A 120 14.15 -11.34 7.02
N GLU A 121 15.16 -10.68 6.46
CA GLU A 121 15.95 -11.27 5.38
C GLU A 121 16.62 -12.54 5.95
N GLU A 122 16.37 -13.70 5.35
CA GLU A 122 17.19 -14.88 5.64
C GLU A 122 18.61 -14.56 5.17
N PRO A 123 19.65 -14.84 5.98
CA PRO A 123 21.02 -14.64 5.55
C PRO A 123 21.28 -15.50 4.31
N ILE A 124 21.75 -14.86 3.23
CA ILE A 124 22.20 -15.57 2.03
C ILE A 124 23.37 -16.45 2.46
N VAL A 125 23.15 -17.76 2.56
CA VAL A 125 24.23 -18.73 2.79
C VAL A 125 25.06 -18.76 1.51
N VAL A 126 26.17 -18.02 1.49
CA VAL A 126 27.17 -18.16 0.43
C VAL A 126 27.91 -19.46 0.74
N GLU A 127 27.53 -20.55 0.08
CA GLU A 127 28.33 -21.78 0.14
C GLU A 127 29.75 -21.44 -0.36
N PRO A 128 30.81 -21.72 0.41
CA PRO A 128 32.16 -21.58 -0.12
C PRO A 128 32.28 -22.57 -1.27
N THR A 129 32.43 -22.07 -2.49
CA THR A 129 32.94 -22.89 -3.59
C THR A 129 34.32 -23.38 -3.15
N GLU A 130 34.42 -24.66 -2.78
CA GLU A 130 35.68 -25.36 -2.68
C GLU A 130 36.39 -25.21 -4.03
N GLN A 131 37.39 -24.32 -4.06
CA GLN A 131 38.35 -24.28 -5.16
C GLN A 131 39.26 -25.49 -4.97
N LEU A 132 39.04 -26.51 -5.82
CA LEU A 132 39.94 -27.65 -6.03
C LEU A 132 41.24 -27.21 -6.71
#